data_AF-A0A6J4PMQ6-F1
#
_entry.id   AF-A0A6J4PMQ6-F1
#
_cell.length_a   1.000
_cell.length_b   1.000
_cell.length_c   1.000
_cell.angle_alpha   90.00
_cell.angle_beta   90.00
_cell.angle_gamma   90.00
#
_symmetry.space_group_name_H-M   'P 1'
#
loop_
_entity.id
_entity.type
_entity.pdbx_description
1 polymer ?
#
loop_
_entity_poly.entity_id
_entity_poly.type
_entity_poly.pdbx_seq_one_letter_code
_entity_poly.pdbx_strand_id
1 'polypeptide(L)'
;MKPRIIVCGLGHTGHKIFCLLRQQGAIVVGISDRPIRGETSDVVVGNLQAASTLLAAGIQNAHTLVIAADDDAVNLAILMQARILNPQIRIINRLFNTSLGDRIDHTLPDHASMSVSSLAAPVFAFAALGSQAIGQLRLFDRTWPIHEEYIDETHPWKNRKLSDLWDDRSRMLIYYLPAANKTDLVSAVLADRQCQQGDRLIVATQPTLHSPQKTLTQKLLKTLTRLHRFQQHSQAAVIVVLTLLSMIAVATATYICVDDNISIVDSLYFSVGMITGAGGHEKVAEQAPESIKLFTVVMMLVGAGIIGICYALLNDYVLGTRFTEYWDVARVPQRNHYIICGLGGMGIQN
;
A
#
# COMPACT_ATOMS: atom_id res chain seq x y z
N MET A 1 25.17 36.05 5.39
CA MET A 1 24.53 35.94 6.72
C MET A 1 24.13 34.49 6.93
N LYS A 2 24.26 33.91 8.14
CA LYS A 2 23.79 32.53 8.37
C LYS A 2 22.26 32.48 8.22
N PRO A 3 21.68 31.51 7.48
CA PRO A 3 20.24 31.42 7.29
C PRO A 3 19.56 31.20 8.64
N ARG A 4 18.47 31.92 8.88
CA ARG A 4 17.61 31.74 10.06
C ARG A 4 16.57 30.67 9.77
N ILE A 5 16.56 29.63 10.59
CA ILE A 5 15.65 28.48 10.47
C ILE A 5 14.66 28.52 11.63
N ILE A 6 13.38 28.32 11.33
CA ILE A 6 12.34 28.12 12.35
C ILE A 6 11.94 26.65 12.34
N VAL A 7 11.85 26.01 13.50
CA VAL A 7 11.29 24.65 13.64
C VAL A 7 9.99 24.75 14.43
N CYS A 8 8.86 24.58 13.73
CA CYS A 8 7.52 24.67 14.30
C CYS A 8 6.97 23.27 14.62
N GLY A 9 6.59 23.07 15.89
CA GLY A 9 6.13 21.77 16.41
C GLY A 9 7.28 20.97 17.02
N LEU A 10 7.69 21.33 18.23
CA LEU A 10 8.75 20.64 18.98
C LEU A 10 8.25 19.40 19.76
N GLY A 11 7.55 18.50 19.06
CA GLY A 11 7.32 17.13 19.53
C GLY A 11 8.61 16.29 19.48
N HIS A 12 8.50 14.96 19.50
CA HIS A 12 9.68 14.07 19.47
C HIS A 12 10.61 14.33 18.27
N THR A 13 10.04 14.35 17.06
CA THR A 13 10.80 14.56 15.82
C THR A 13 11.29 16.01 15.71
N GLY A 14 10.42 17.00 15.91
CA GLY A 14 10.76 18.41 15.80
C GLY A 14 11.83 18.85 16.79
N HIS A 15 11.76 18.39 18.04
CA HIS A 15 12.80 18.65 19.04
C HIS A 15 14.16 18.07 18.62
N LYS A 16 14.20 16.86 18.07
CA LYS A 16 15.46 16.27 17.58
C LYS A 16 16.03 17.05 16.40
N ILE A 17 15.18 17.49 15.47
CA ILE A 17 15.59 18.36 14.35
C ILE A 17 16.18 19.67 14.89
N PHE A 18 15.51 20.32 15.83
CA PHE A 18 15.96 21.54 16.48
C PHE A 18 17.35 21.38 17.10
N CYS A 19 17.57 20.32 17.90
CA CYS A 19 18.88 20.04 18.51
C CYS A 19 19.97 19.78 17.46
N LEU A 20 19.67 18.96 16.43
CA LEU A 20 20.65 18.62 15.39
C LEU A 20 21.07 19.84 14.59
N LEU A 21 20.15 20.72 14.21
CA LEU A 21 20.47 21.95 13.49
C LEU A 21 21.37 22.88 14.33
N ARG A 22 21.11 23.00 15.64
CA ARG A 22 21.96 23.78 16.56
C ARG A 22 23.35 23.17 16.71
N GLN A 23 23.45 21.83 16.80
CA GLN A 23 24.74 21.14 16.82
C GLN A 23 25.57 21.38 15.56
N GLN A 24 24.92 21.60 14.41
CA GLN A 24 25.57 21.99 13.15
C GLN A 24 25.87 23.50 13.05
N GLY A 25 25.63 24.28 14.12
CA GLY A 25 25.96 25.70 14.19
C GLY A 25 25.02 26.62 13.40
N ALA A 26 23.80 26.15 13.07
CA ALA A 26 22.75 26.95 12.45
C ALA A 26 22.07 27.88 13.47
N ILE A 27 21.50 28.99 12.99
CA ILE A 27 20.68 29.89 13.82
C ILE A 27 19.23 29.37 13.74
N VAL A 28 18.73 28.83 14.85
CA VAL A 28 17.46 28.12 14.90
C VAL A 28 16.57 28.68 15.99
N VAL A 29 15.31 28.97 15.66
CA VAL A 29 14.25 29.30 16.62
C VAL A 29 13.23 28.18 16.63
N GLY A 30 12.90 27.67 17.80
CA GLY A 30 11.89 26.63 18.00
C GLY A 30 10.51 27.22 18.32
N ILE A 31 9.44 26.55 17.91
CA ILE A 31 8.07 26.86 18.33
C ILE A 31 7.42 25.62 18.92
N SER A 32 6.88 25.75 20.13
CA SER A 32 6.24 24.68 20.86
C SER A 32 4.88 25.10 21.40
N ASP A 33 3.92 24.18 21.47
CA ASP A 33 2.63 24.38 22.12
C ASP A 33 2.74 24.36 23.66
N ARG A 34 3.83 23.82 24.18
CA ARG A 34 4.12 23.66 25.61
C ARG A 34 5.54 24.10 25.96
N PRO A 35 5.81 24.48 27.23
CA PRO A 35 7.16 24.79 27.68
C PRO A 35 8.08 23.57 27.59
N ILE A 36 9.31 23.77 27.11
CA ILE A 36 10.34 22.73 27.04
C ILE A 36 11.34 22.98 28.16
N ARG A 37 11.59 21.94 28.98
CA ARG A 37 12.51 22.05 30.11
C ARG A 37 13.95 22.24 29.62
N GLY A 38 14.62 23.29 30.08
CA GLY A 38 16.03 23.56 29.80
C GLY A 38 16.31 24.41 28.55
N GLU A 39 15.29 24.80 27.78
CA GLU A 39 15.42 25.56 26.53
C GLU A 39 14.50 26.79 26.59
N THR A 40 15.02 27.98 26.96
CA THR A 40 14.19 29.17 27.18
C THR A 40 14.49 30.36 26.27
N SER A 41 15.71 30.51 25.75
CA SER A 41 16.06 31.70 24.96
C SER A 41 15.71 31.61 23.48
N ASP A 42 15.72 30.38 22.92
CA ASP A 42 15.54 30.16 21.47
C ASP A 42 14.21 29.46 21.14
N VAL A 43 13.27 29.39 22.09
CA VAL A 43 11.98 28.70 21.93
C VAL A 43 10.82 29.65 22.23
N VAL A 44 9.92 29.81 21.27
CA VAL A 44 8.66 30.52 21.42
C VAL A 44 7.57 29.52 21.83
N VAL A 45 6.88 29.77 22.93
CA VAL A 45 5.76 28.95 23.39
C VAL A 45 4.44 29.62 22.99
N GLY A 46 3.59 28.90 22.26
CA GLY A 46 2.30 29.41 21.80
C GLY A 46 1.59 28.47 20.85
N ASN A 47 0.41 28.87 20.35
CA ASN A 47 -0.32 28.09 19.37
C ASN A 47 0.45 28.06 18.04
N LEU A 48 0.80 26.86 17.57
CA LEU A 48 1.58 26.64 16.35
C LEU A 48 0.95 27.28 15.11
N GLN A 49 -0.39 27.32 15.05
CA GLN A 49 -1.16 27.84 13.91
C GLN A 49 -1.38 29.36 13.97
N ALA A 50 -1.09 29.99 15.11
CA ALA A 50 -1.37 31.41 15.30
C ALA A 50 -0.33 32.29 14.59
N ALA A 51 -0.81 33.27 13.83
CA ALA A 51 0.04 34.26 13.16
C ALA A 51 0.96 34.99 14.16
N SER A 52 0.44 35.34 15.34
CA SER A 52 1.21 36.02 16.40
C SER A 52 2.39 35.19 16.89
N THR A 53 2.24 33.88 17.01
CA THR A 53 3.31 32.96 17.43
C THR A 53 4.40 32.85 16.35
N LEU A 54 4.01 32.74 15.07
CA LEU A 54 4.97 32.73 13.96
C LEU A 54 5.71 34.08 13.82
N LEU A 55 5.02 35.20 14.04
CA LEU A 55 5.62 36.54 14.08
C LEU A 55 6.61 36.69 15.22
N ALA A 56 6.27 36.22 16.42
CA ALA A 56 7.18 36.23 17.57
C ALA A 56 8.45 35.40 17.32
N ALA A 57 8.35 34.34 16.52
CA ALA A 57 9.51 33.54 16.07
C ALA A 57 10.30 34.20 14.91
N GLY A 58 9.87 35.36 14.41
CA GLY A 58 10.58 36.12 13.38
C GLY A 58 10.40 35.61 11.96
N ILE A 59 9.26 34.98 11.65
CA ILE A 59 9.00 34.32 10.34
C ILE A 59 9.19 35.23 9.12
N GLN A 60 8.94 36.53 9.25
CA GLN A 60 9.08 37.50 8.15
C GLN A 60 10.51 37.57 7.60
N ASN A 61 11.51 37.33 8.45
CA ASN A 61 12.94 37.38 8.10
C ASN A 61 13.59 35.98 8.10
N ALA A 62 12.80 34.92 8.29
CA ALA A 62 13.28 33.56 8.28
C ALA A 62 13.51 33.09 6.84
N HIS A 63 14.56 32.31 6.64
CA HIS A 63 14.89 31.75 5.32
C HIS A 63 14.21 30.39 5.13
N THR A 64 13.98 29.67 6.23
CA THR A 64 13.41 28.32 6.18
C THR A 64 12.51 28.09 7.38
N LEU A 65 11.35 27.49 7.14
CA LEU A 65 10.45 26.95 8.14
C LEU A 65 10.41 25.42 8.00
N VAL A 66 10.72 24.72 9.08
CA VAL A 66 10.49 23.29 9.22
C VAL A 66 9.21 23.10 10.03
N ILE A 67 8.23 22.40 9.48
CA ILE A 67 6.97 22.09 10.14
C ILE A 67 7.00 20.61 10.51
N ALA A 68 6.89 20.30 11.81
CA ALA A 68 7.16 18.97 12.35
C ALA A 68 6.12 18.48 13.36
N ALA A 69 4.91 19.06 13.39
CA ALA A 69 3.84 18.56 14.26
C ALA A 69 3.38 17.15 13.84
N ASP A 70 2.67 16.48 14.75
CA ASP A 70 2.24 15.10 14.58
C ASP A 70 0.89 14.95 13.84
N ASP A 71 0.34 16.05 13.30
CA ASP A 71 -0.94 16.07 12.60
C ASP A 71 -0.81 16.84 11.27
N ASP A 72 -1.20 16.20 10.16
CA ASP A 72 -1.10 16.76 8.81
C ASP A 72 -1.97 18.01 8.62
N ALA A 73 -3.17 18.07 9.22
CA ALA A 73 -4.05 19.23 9.13
C ALA A 73 -3.46 20.44 9.88
N VAL A 74 -2.87 20.20 11.05
CA VAL A 74 -2.11 21.24 11.77
C VAL A 74 -0.94 21.73 10.94
N ASN A 75 -0.18 20.82 10.32
CA ASN A 75 0.97 21.16 9.49
C ASN A 75 0.57 22.00 8.26
N LEU A 76 -0.54 21.67 7.60
CA LEU A 76 -1.09 22.45 6.49
C LEU A 76 -1.57 23.84 6.93
N ALA A 77 -2.21 23.95 8.10
CA ALA A 77 -2.63 25.25 8.65
C ALA A 77 -1.41 26.16 8.92
N ILE A 78 -0.36 25.61 9.53
CA ILE A 78 0.91 26.33 9.75
C ILE A 78 1.52 26.77 8.42
N LEU A 79 1.56 25.88 7.43
CA LEU A 79 2.08 26.16 6.10
C LEU A 79 1.36 27.33 5.43
N MET A 80 0.02 27.32 5.44
CA MET A 80 -0.78 28.38 4.82
C MET A 80 -0.56 29.72 5.52
N GLN A 81 -0.55 29.73 6.85
CA GLN A 81 -0.28 30.93 7.64
C GLN A 81 1.14 31.47 7.39
N ALA A 82 2.14 30.59 7.30
CA ALA A 82 3.51 30.95 6.99
C ALA A 82 3.65 31.60 5.61
N ARG A 83 2.98 31.06 4.59
CA ARG A 83 3.00 31.63 3.22
C ARG A 83 2.34 32.99 3.12
N ILE A 84 1.31 33.26 3.92
CA ILE A 84 0.70 34.60 4.00
C ILE A 84 1.70 35.60 4.61
N LEU A 85 2.40 35.20 5.68
CA LEU A 85 3.31 36.10 6.41
C LEU A 85 4.67 36.29 5.71
N ASN A 86 5.14 35.28 5.00
CA ASN A 86 6.38 35.31 4.22
C ASN A 86 6.22 34.44 2.95
N PRO A 87 5.80 35.04 1.81
CA PRO A 87 5.54 34.30 0.58
C PRO A 87 6.75 33.55 0.01
N GLN A 88 7.97 34.03 0.30
CA GLN A 88 9.23 33.51 -0.25
C GLN A 88 9.97 32.56 0.72
N ILE A 89 9.39 32.23 1.88
CA ILE A 89 10.05 31.34 2.84
C ILE A 89 10.20 29.93 2.26
N ARG A 90 11.36 29.29 2.42
CA ARG A 90 11.47 27.85 2.10
C ARG A 90 10.73 27.04 3.17
N ILE A 91 9.87 26.10 2.77
CA ILE A 91 9.12 25.26 3.72
C ILE A 91 9.55 23.80 3.55
N ILE A 92 9.93 23.17 4.67
CA ILE A 92 10.12 21.74 4.78
C ILE A 92 8.99 21.22 5.66
N ASN A 93 8.06 20.47 5.07
CA ASN A 93 6.83 20.08 5.72
C ASN A 93 6.81 18.58 6.03
N ARG A 94 6.58 18.22 7.29
CA ARG A 94 6.31 16.85 7.66
C ARG A 94 4.88 16.48 7.27
N LEU A 95 4.73 15.43 6.48
CA LEU A 95 3.43 14.89 6.10
C LEU A 95 3.45 13.37 6.19
N PHE A 96 2.44 12.77 6.81
CA PHE A 96 2.29 11.32 6.80
C PHE A 96 1.82 10.84 5.43
N ASN A 97 0.89 11.56 4.80
CA ASN A 97 0.39 11.24 3.47
C ASN A 97 1.37 11.69 2.36
N THR A 98 2.12 10.72 1.82
CA THR A 98 3.11 10.95 0.75
C THR A 98 2.47 11.45 -0.54
N SER A 99 1.33 10.89 -0.96
CA SER A 99 0.62 11.32 -2.18
C SER A 99 0.14 12.77 -2.11
N LEU A 100 -0.26 13.23 -0.93
CA LEU A 100 -0.60 14.64 -0.70
C LEU A 100 0.66 15.50 -0.71
N GLY A 101 1.74 15.05 -0.07
CA GLY A 101 3.04 15.70 -0.11
C GLY A 101 3.55 15.95 -1.54
N ASP A 102 3.55 14.92 -2.38
CA ASP A 102 4.00 15.01 -3.79
C ASP A 102 3.21 16.07 -4.58
N ARG A 103 1.88 16.13 -4.37
CA ARG A 103 1.02 17.13 -5.03
C ARG A 103 1.35 18.55 -4.58
N ILE A 104 1.61 18.74 -3.29
CA ILE A 104 1.96 20.05 -2.73
C ILE A 104 3.35 20.47 -3.22
N ASP A 105 4.31 19.56 -3.26
CA ASP A 105 5.68 19.83 -3.75
C ASP A 105 5.69 20.27 -5.22
N HIS A 106 4.78 19.76 -6.05
CA HIS A 106 4.62 20.20 -7.43
C HIS A 106 3.85 21.52 -7.59
N THR A 107 3.08 21.94 -6.58
CA THR A 107 2.19 23.11 -6.66
C THR A 107 2.79 24.35 -6.00
N LEU A 108 3.47 24.18 -4.87
CA LEU A 108 4.03 25.29 -4.09
C LEU A 108 5.53 25.49 -4.41
N PRO A 109 5.98 26.73 -4.64
CA PRO A 109 7.39 27.03 -4.82
C PRO A 109 8.15 26.84 -3.50
N ASP A 110 9.42 26.43 -3.58
CA ASP A 110 10.32 26.25 -2.44
C ASP A 110 9.69 25.46 -1.27
N HIS A 111 8.96 24.39 -1.61
CA HIS A 111 8.35 23.47 -0.67
C HIS A 111 8.93 22.06 -0.85
N ALA A 112 9.16 21.36 0.25
CA ALA A 112 9.55 19.96 0.23
C ALA A 112 8.80 19.20 1.33
N SER A 113 8.17 18.09 0.97
CA SER A 113 7.46 17.21 1.90
C SER A 113 8.35 16.05 2.34
N MET A 114 8.26 15.68 3.62
CA MET A 114 8.94 14.50 4.15
C MET A 114 8.03 13.68 5.06
N SER A 115 7.98 12.37 4.83
CA SER A 115 7.26 11.43 5.67
C SER A 115 8.22 10.62 6.53
N VAL A 116 8.03 10.68 7.86
CA VAL A 116 8.84 9.92 8.82
C VAL A 116 8.71 8.42 8.56
N SER A 117 7.48 7.94 8.32
CA SER A 117 7.21 6.53 8.03
C SER A 117 7.85 6.10 6.71
N SER A 118 7.82 6.95 5.68
CA SER A 118 8.45 6.67 4.39
C SER A 118 9.97 6.57 4.47
N LEU A 119 10.59 7.48 5.22
CA LEU A 119 12.03 7.47 5.43
C LEU A 119 12.50 6.28 6.28
N ALA A 120 11.69 5.85 7.25
CA ALA A 120 12.07 4.80 8.19
C ALA A 120 11.75 3.38 7.69
N ALA A 121 10.64 3.18 6.97
CA ALA A 121 10.13 1.85 6.62
C ALA A 121 11.18 0.97 5.91
N PRO A 122 11.95 1.47 4.93
CA PRO A 122 12.95 0.63 4.26
C PRO A 122 14.08 0.20 5.18
N VAL A 123 14.53 1.06 6.09
CA VAL A 123 15.57 0.72 7.07
C VAL A 123 15.08 -0.38 8.02
N PHE A 124 13.82 -0.31 8.48
CA PHE A 124 13.22 -1.39 9.26
C PHE A 124 13.07 -2.69 8.46
N ALA A 125 12.69 -2.61 7.18
CA ALA A 125 12.60 -3.77 6.31
C ALA A 125 13.96 -4.43 6.10
N PHE A 126 15.03 -3.65 5.88
CA PHE A 126 16.39 -4.16 5.79
C PHE A 126 16.84 -4.83 7.09
N ALA A 127 16.59 -4.21 8.24
CA ALA A 127 16.90 -4.80 9.53
C ALA A 127 16.18 -6.15 9.75
N ALA A 128 14.90 -6.25 9.35
CA ALA A 128 14.15 -7.50 9.41
C ALA A 128 14.75 -8.59 8.50
N LEU A 129 15.24 -8.21 7.32
CA LEU A 129 15.96 -9.10 6.39
C LEU A 129 17.37 -9.49 6.88
N GLY A 130 17.80 -9.03 8.06
CA GLY A 130 19.14 -9.26 8.60
C GLY A 130 20.22 -8.38 7.97
N SER A 131 19.83 -7.38 7.18
CA SER A 131 20.73 -6.40 6.60
C SER A 131 21.08 -5.32 7.63
N GLN A 132 22.37 -4.98 7.74
CA GLN A 132 22.87 -3.88 8.57
C GLN A 132 22.93 -2.55 7.80
N ALA A 133 21.89 -2.27 7.00
CA ALA A 133 21.83 -1.01 6.25
C ALA A 133 21.78 0.18 7.22
N ILE A 134 22.70 1.13 7.03
CA ILE A 134 22.78 2.40 7.78
C ILE A 134 21.90 3.49 7.16
N GLY A 135 21.37 3.25 5.95
CA GLY A 135 20.53 4.18 5.24
C GLY A 135 19.96 3.57 3.96
N GLN A 136 19.40 4.43 3.13
CA GLN A 136 18.81 4.05 1.86
C GLN A 136 19.06 5.10 0.79
N LEU A 137 19.10 4.66 -0.46
CA LEU A 137 19.15 5.49 -1.64
C LEU A 137 18.04 5.07 -2.60
N ARG A 138 17.20 6.00 -3.03
CA ARG A 138 16.19 5.73 -4.06
C ARG A 138 16.77 6.06 -5.43
N LEU A 139 16.99 5.05 -6.26
CA LEU A 139 17.48 5.18 -7.64
C LEU A 139 16.60 4.37 -8.57
N PHE A 140 16.12 5.00 -9.65
CA PHE A 140 15.28 4.36 -10.69
C PHE A 140 14.12 3.54 -10.10
N ASP A 141 13.39 4.14 -9.15
CA ASP A 141 12.27 3.51 -8.41
C ASP A 141 12.61 2.23 -7.66
N ARG A 142 13.89 2.05 -7.30
CA ARG A 142 14.33 1.01 -6.38
C ARG A 142 14.96 1.63 -5.15
N THR A 143 14.73 0.98 -4.01
CA THR A 143 15.34 1.36 -2.75
C THR A 143 16.58 0.51 -2.51
N TRP A 144 17.74 1.14 -2.61
CA TRP A 144 19.03 0.51 -2.43
C TRP A 144 19.48 0.70 -0.97
N PRO A 145 19.68 -0.38 -0.20
CA PRO A 145 20.26 -0.27 1.14
C PRO A 145 21.69 0.28 1.05
N ILE A 146 21.99 1.27 1.90
CA ILE A 146 23.33 1.80 2.06
C ILE A 146 23.99 1.10 3.25
N HIS A 147 25.20 0.60 3.03
CA HIS A 147 26.03 -0.06 4.01
C HIS A 147 27.33 0.70 4.21
N GLU A 148 27.91 0.54 5.40
CA GLU A 148 29.29 0.87 5.64
C GLU A 148 30.11 -0.41 5.77
N GLU A 149 31.11 -0.54 4.92
CA GLU A 149 32.02 -1.67 4.89
C GLU A 149 33.37 -1.24 5.48
N TYR A 150 33.79 -1.92 6.54
CA TYR A 150 35.09 -1.74 7.17
C TYR A 150 36.03 -2.83 6.69
N ILE A 151 37.12 -2.44 6.01
CA ILE A 151 38.08 -3.40 5.46
C ILE A 151 39.00 -3.88 6.58
N ASP A 152 38.66 -5.02 7.18
CA ASP A 152 39.51 -5.74 8.13
C ASP A 152 40.50 -6.70 7.42
N GLU A 153 41.23 -7.50 8.21
CA GLU A 153 42.22 -8.43 7.65
C GLU A 153 41.64 -9.57 6.81
N THR A 154 40.41 -9.96 7.11
CA THR A 154 39.68 -11.08 6.50
C THR A 154 38.69 -10.64 5.42
N HIS A 155 38.51 -9.33 5.25
CA HIS A 155 37.49 -8.78 4.38
C HIS A 155 37.70 -9.19 2.91
N PRO A 156 36.66 -9.65 2.19
CA PRO A 156 36.78 -10.15 0.80
C PRO A 156 37.32 -9.13 -0.21
N TRP A 157 37.26 -7.84 0.13
CA TRP A 157 37.72 -6.75 -0.73
C TRP A 157 39.15 -6.31 -0.45
N LYS A 158 39.82 -6.86 0.57
CA LYS A 158 41.23 -6.56 0.84
C LYS A 158 42.07 -6.87 -0.40
N ASN A 159 42.93 -5.94 -0.80
CA ASN A 159 43.78 -6.00 -2.00
C ASN A 159 43.04 -6.05 -3.35
N ARG A 160 41.70 -5.91 -3.39
CA ARG A 160 40.96 -5.68 -4.64
C ARG A 160 41.13 -4.22 -5.08
N LYS A 161 41.12 -3.96 -6.39
CA LYS A 161 41.12 -2.59 -6.91
C LYS A 161 39.75 -1.94 -6.71
N LEU A 162 39.74 -0.65 -6.44
CA LEU A 162 38.50 0.13 -6.33
C LEU A 162 37.74 0.22 -7.66
N SER A 163 38.44 0.23 -8.80
CA SER A 163 37.85 0.18 -10.14
C SER A 163 37.03 -1.09 -10.37
N ASP A 164 37.57 -2.26 -10.00
CA ASP A 164 36.84 -3.54 -10.09
C ASP A 164 35.54 -3.51 -9.26
N LEU A 165 35.56 -2.84 -8.10
CA LEU A 165 34.38 -2.69 -7.24
C LEU A 165 33.39 -1.66 -7.77
N TRP A 166 33.90 -0.60 -8.42
CA TRP A 166 33.13 0.48 -9.02
C TRP A 166 32.37 0.03 -10.27
N ASP A 167 32.97 -0.84 -11.09
CA ASP A 167 32.40 -1.31 -12.35
C ASP A 167 31.29 -2.37 -12.16
N ASP A 168 31.14 -2.93 -10.95
CA ASP A 168 30.09 -3.90 -10.64
C ASP A 168 28.71 -3.23 -10.50
N ARG A 169 27.83 -3.45 -11.49
CA ARG A 169 26.46 -2.89 -11.53
C ARG A 169 25.55 -3.33 -10.38
N SER A 170 25.90 -4.38 -9.64
CA SER A 170 25.15 -4.79 -8.45
C SER A 170 25.46 -3.93 -7.22
N ARG A 171 26.42 -3.01 -7.33
CA ARG A 171 26.88 -2.13 -6.25
C ARG A 171 27.09 -0.72 -6.77
N MET A 172 27.06 0.23 -5.85
CA MET A 172 27.40 1.62 -6.11
C MET A 172 28.26 2.12 -4.96
N LEU A 173 29.50 2.51 -5.26
CA LEU A 173 30.37 3.15 -4.28
C LEU A 173 29.92 4.61 -4.11
N ILE A 174 29.54 5.00 -2.89
CA ILE A 174 29.05 6.35 -2.57
C ILE A 174 30.20 7.19 -2.02
N TYR A 175 30.98 6.62 -1.10
CA TYR A 175 32.07 7.34 -0.45
C TYR A 175 33.20 6.41 -0.03
N TYR A 176 34.43 6.94 -0.01
CA TYR A 176 35.64 6.23 0.39
C TYR A 176 36.41 7.04 1.43
N LEU A 177 36.68 6.41 2.58
CA LEU A 177 37.46 6.96 3.67
C LEU A 177 38.73 6.09 3.84
N PRO A 178 39.84 6.49 3.21
CA PRO A 178 41.11 5.78 3.36
C PRO A 178 41.72 5.95 4.75
N ALA A 179 42.39 4.90 5.25
CA ALA A 179 43.02 4.90 6.57
C ALA A 179 44.22 5.85 6.70
N ALA A 180 45.07 5.89 5.67
CA ALA A 180 46.35 6.60 5.73
C ALA A 180 46.35 7.96 5.02
N ASN A 181 45.81 8.01 3.80
CA ASN A 181 46.01 9.15 2.90
C ASN A 181 44.68 9.71 2.43
N LYS A 182 44.37 10.99 2.73
CA LYS A 182 43.12 11.64 2.34
C LYS A 182 43.04 11.76 0.82
N THR A 183 42.24 10.88 0.22
CA THR A 183 41.96 10.87 -1.22
C THR A 183 40.47 10.65 -1.39
N ASP A 184 39.84 11.38 -2.28
CA ASP A 184 38.43 11.15 -2.60
C ASP A 184 38.25 9.86 -3.41
N LEU A 185 37.02 9.36 -3.42
CA LEU A 185 36.67 8.10 -4.09
C LEU A 185 37.01 8.11 -5.58
N VAL A 186 36.68 9.18 -6.32
CA VAL A 186 36.86 9.23 -7.78
C VAL A 186 38.35 9.21 -8.12
N SER A 187 39.15 10.03 -7.43
CA SER A 187 40.61 10.01 -7.58
C SER A 187 41.22 8.65 -7.23
N ALA A 188 40.73 7.99 -6.19
CA ALA A 188 41.21 6.67 -5.78
C ALA A 188 40.85 5.56 -6.80
N VAL A 189 39.68 5.65 -7.43
CA VAL A 189 39.25 4.74 -8.51
C VAL A 189 40.09 4.96 -9.76
N LEU A 190 40.30 6.21 -10.19
CA LEU A 190 41.12 6.54 -11.38
C LEU A 190 42.59 6.16 -11.20
N ALA A 191 43.10 6.25 -9.97
CA ALA A 191 44.46 5.82 -9.61
C ALA A 191 44.56 4.31 -9.39
N ASP A 192 43.48 3.55 -9.61
CA ASP A 192 43.45 2.09 -9.54
C ASP A 192 43.89 1.54 -8.17
N ARG A 193 43.60 2.31 -7.11
CA ARG A 193 44.04 2.01 -5.75
C ARG A 193 43.38 0.73 -5.25
N GLN A 194 44.15 -0.06 -4.50
CA GLN A 194 43.64 -1.26 -3.83
C GLN A 194 43.11 -0.93 -2.43
N CYS A 195 42.02 -1.60 -2.03
CA CYS A 195 41.48 -1.49 -0.69
C CYS A 195 42.49 -2.04 0.34
N GLN A 196 42.82 -1.22 1.33
CA GLN A 196 43.75 -1.56 2.39
C GLN A 196 43.02 -1.76 3.72
N GLN A 197 43.68 -2.46 4.64
CA GLN A 197 43.16 -2.63 6.00
C GLN A 197 42.95 -1.27 6.68
N GLY A 198 41.78 -1.12 7.31
CA GLY A 198 41.36 0.11 7.96
C GLY A 198 40.61 1.09 7.06
N ASP A 199 40.57 0.85 5.74
CA ASP A 199 39.75 1.64 4.84
C ASP A 199 38.25 1.43 5.14
N ARG A 200 37.45 2.49 4.95
CA ARG A 200 35.99 2.45 5.08
C ARG A 200 35.34 2.86 3.77
N LEU A 201 34.32 2.10 3.36
CA LEU A 201 33.56 2.34 2.14
C LEU A 201 32.08 2.46 2.47
N ILE A 202 31.44 3.52 1.98
CA ILE A 202 29.98 3.63 1.99
C ILE A 202 29.50 3.15 0.64
N VAL A 203 28.69 2.10 0.63
CA VAL A 203 28.25 1.41 -0.59
C VAL A 203 26.74 1.21 -0.58
N ALA A 204 26.10 1.33 -1.73
CA ALA A 204 24.74 0.86 -1.93
C ALA A 204 24.75 -0.45 -2.71
N THR A 205 23.98 -1.44 -2.28
CA THR A 205 23.90 -2.75 -2.96
C THR A 205 22.53 -2.96 -3.59
N GLN A 206 22.48 -3.68 -4.70
CA GLN A 206 21.23 -3.97 -5.39
C GLN A 206 20.36 -4.87 -4.49
N PRO A 207 19.08 -4.53 -4.24
CA PRO A 207 18.22 -5.36 -3.43
C PRO A 207 18.02 -6.72 -4.11
N THR A 208 18.56 -7.78 -3.50
CA THR A 208 18.36 -9.15 -3.98
C THR A 208 17.01 -9.68 -3.49
N LEU A 209 15.99 -9.67 -4.34
CA LEU A 209 14.75 -10.38 -4.09
C LEU A 209 15.02 -11.89 -4.18
N HIS A 210 15.41 -12.52 -3.07
CA HIS A 210 15.48 -13.98 -2.98
C HIS A 210 14.05 -14.53 -2.98
N SER A 211 13.48 -14.76 -4.17
CA SER A 211 12.26 -15.55 -4.31
C SER A 211 12.67 -17.02 -4.31
N PRO A 212 12.30 -17.83 -3.29
CA PRO A 212 12.60 -19.25 -3.33
C PRO A 212 11.92 -19.84 -4.56
N GLN A 213 12.71 -20.45 -5.45
CA GLN A 213 12.21 -21.09 -6.67
C GLN A 213 11.16 -22.13 -6.29
N LYS A 214 9.89 -21.87 -6.63
CA LYS A 214 8.78 -22.79 -6.33
C LYS A 214 8.84 -23.96 -7.31
N THR A 215 9.04 -25.17 -6.78
CA THR A 215 9.08 -26.41 -7.55
C THR A 215 7.75 -26.70 -8.26
N LEU A 216 7.81 -27.36 -9.41
CA LEU A 216 6.68 -27.67 -10.30
C LEU A 216 5.53 -28.42 -9.57
N THR A 217 5.89 -29.21 -8.57
CA THR A 217 4.96 -29.93 -7.68
C THR A 217 4.12 -29.00 -6.79
N GLN A 218 4.66 -27.86 -6.35
CA GLN A 218 3.93 -26.85 -5.58
C GLN A 218 2.95 -26.04 -6.46
N LYS A 219 3.25 -25.89 -7.76
CA LYS A 219 2.29 -25.31 -8.73
C LYS A 219 1.12 -26.27 -8.96
N LEU A 220 1.40 -27.57 -9.09
CA LEU A 220 0.38 -28.60 -9.32
C LEU A 220 -0.52 -28.84 -8.10
N LEU A 221 0.02 -28.77 -6.88
CA LEU A 221 -0.80 -28.81 -5.66
C LEU A 221 -1.70 -27.57 -5.51
N LYS A 222 -1.27 -26.41 -6.01
CA LYS A 222 -2.06 -25.17 -5.98
C LYS A 222 -3.24 -25.20 -6.95
N THR A 223 -3.10 -25.82 -8.12
CA THR A 223 -4.22 -25.98 -9.07
C THR A 223 -5.26 -26.96 -8.54
N LEU A 224 -4.83 -28.09 -7.95
CA LEU A 224 -5.74 -29.06 -7.32
C LEU A 224 -6.50 -28.48 -6.12
N THR A 225 -5.84 -27.70 -5.27
CA THR A 225 -6.49 -27.06 -4.12
C THR A 225 -7.38 -25.86 -4.49
N ARG A 226 -7.17 -25.22 -5.64
CA ARG A 226 -8.09 -24.20 -6.20
C ARG A 226 -9.42 -24.79 -6.65
N LEU A 227 -9.41 -25.99 -7.27
CA LEU A 227 -10.63 -26.67 -7.71
C LEU A 227 -11.54 -27.03 -6.53
N HIS A 228 -10.95 -27.43 -5.40
CA HIS A 228 -11.68 -27.87 -4.22
C HIS A 228 -12.31 -26.73 -3.41
N ARG A 229 -11.79 -25.49 -3.48
CA ARG A 229 -12.37 -24.30 -2.83
C ARG A 229 -13.44 -23.61 -3.68
N PHE A 230 -13.40 -23.79 -5.01
CA PHE A 230 -14.48 -23.37 -5.91
C PHE A 230 -15.81 -24.08 -5.59
N GLN A 231 -15.74 -25.28 -4.99
CA GLN A 231 -16.92 -26.08 -4.63
C GLN A 231 -17.82 -25.43 -3.57
N GLN A 232 -17.30 -24.61 -2.65
CA GLN A 232 -18.13 -24.06 -1.55
C GLN A 232 -19.09 -22.96 -2.02
N HIS A 233 -18.68 -22.10 -2.97
CA HIS A 233 -19.58 -21.11 -3.57
C HIS A 233 -20.44 -21.71 -4.69
N SER A 234 -19.97 -22.74 -5.40
CA SER A 234 -20.78 -23.42 -6.41
C SER A 234 -21.91 -24.26 -5.81
N GLN A 235 -21.81 -24.69 -4.55
CA GLN A 235 -22.86 -25.50 -3.88
C GLN A 235 -24.21 -24.78 -3.81
N ALA A 236 -24.24 -23.50 -3.41
CA ALA A 236 -25.48 -22.75 -3.31
C ALA A 236 -26.16 -22.55 -4.68
N ALA A 237 -25.37 -22.22 -5.71
CA ALA A 237 -25.87 -22.07 -7.08
C ALA A 237 -26.37 -23.39 -7.66
N VAL A 238 -25.66 -24.50 -7.42
CA VAL A 238 -26.08 -25.83 -7.87
C VAL A 238 -27.39 -26.27 -7.20
N ILE A 239 -27.56 -25.98 -5.91
CA ILE A 239 -28.83 -26.27 -5.20
C ILE A 239 -29.99 -25.49 -5.82
N VAL A 240 -29.83 -24.19 -6.09
CA VAL A 240 -30.89 -23.35 -6.68
C VAL A 240 -31.24 -23.79 -8.11
N VAL A 241 -30.25 -24.19 -8.90
CA VAL A 241 -30.50 -24.73 -10.26
C VAL A 241 -31.22 -26.08 -10.19
N LEU A 242 -30.82 -26.97 -9.27
CA LEU A 242 -31.48 -28.26 -9.08
C LEU A 242 -32.93 -28.11 -8.58
N THR A 243 -33.20 -27.17 -7.66
CA THR A 243 -34.57 -26.90 -7.20
C THR A 243 -35.43 -26.35 -8.33
N LEU A 244 -34.90 -25.44 -9.16
CA LEU A 244 -35.60 -24.92 -10.33
C LEU A 244 -35.94 -26.03 -11.35
N LEU A 245 -34.98 -26.91 -11.67
CA LEU A 245 -35.20 -28.04 -12.58
C LEU A 245 -36.22 -29.04 -12.02
N SER A 246 -36.14 -29.36 -10.73
CA SER A 246 -37.12 -30.23 -10.06
C SER A 246 -38.52 -29.64 -10.09
N MET A 247 -38.65 -28.32 -9.92
CA MET A 247 -39.92 -27.62 -9.96
C MET A 247 -40.55 -27.67 -11.36
N ILE A 248 -39.74 -27.46 -12.41
CA ILE A 248 -40.18 -27.59 -13.81
C ILE A 248 -40.63 -29.03 -14.10
N ALA A 249 -39.89 -30.03 -13.63
CA ALA A 249 -40.23 -31.44 -13.81
C ALA A 249 -41.56 -31.81 -13.13
N VAL A 250 -41.77 -31.36 -11.89
CA VAL A 250 -43.03 -31.59 -11.15
C VAL A 250 -44.20 -30.93 -11.86
N ALA A 251 -44.07 -29.65 -12.25
CA ALA A 251 -45.11 -28.95 -13.02
C ALA A 251 -45.45 -29.70 -14.31
N THR A 252 -44.43 -30.09 -15.09
CA THR A 252 -44.61 -30.80 -16.36
C THR A 252 -45.33 -32.14 -16.16
N ALA A 253 -44.94 -32.91 -15.15
CA ALA A 253 -45.60 -34.17 -14.82
C ALA A 253 -47.05 -33.97 -14.36
N THR A 254 -47.32 -32.95 -13.55
CA THR A 254 -48.70 -32.63 -13.13
C THR A 254 -49.59 -32.28 -14.30
N TYR A 255 -49.12 -31.53 -15.30
CA TYR A 255 -49.92 -31.20 -16.47
C TYR A 255 -50.16 -32.39 -17.39
N ILE A 256 -49.16 -33.27 -17.58
CA ILE A 256 -49.32 -34.50 -18.36
C ILE A 256 -50.37 -35.43 -17.73
N CYS A 257 -50.38 -35.56 -16.39
CA CYS A 257 -51.34 -36.43 -15.70
C CYS A 257 -52.78 -35.90 -15.69
N VAL A 258 -53.00 -34.63 -16.03
CA VAL A 258 -54.31 -33.97 -15.96
C VAL A 258 -54.99 -33.91 -17.32
N ASP A 259 -54.21 -33.78 -18.39
CA ASP A 259 -54.73 -33.72 -19.77
C ASP A 259 -53.89 -34.60 -20.70
N ASP A 260 -54.42 -35.78 -21.02
CA ASP A 260 -53.78 -36.78 -21.88
C ASP A 260 -53.65 -36.31 -23.36
N ASN A 261 -54.27 -35.19 -23.74
CA ASN A 261 -54.27 -34.69 -25.11
C ASN A 261 -53.11 -33.71 -25.41
N ILE A 262 -52.30 -33.35 -24.41
CA ILE A 262 -51.21 -32.39 -24.56
C ILE A 262 -49.88 -33.11 -24.77
N SER A 263 -49.10 -32.68 -25.76
CA SER A 263 -47.74 -33.20 -26.00
C SER A 263 -46.83 -32.89 -24.81
N ILE A 264 -45.90 -33.80 -24.49
CA ILE A 264 -44.87 -33.61 -23.44
C ILE A 264 -44.11 -32.29 -23.64
N VAL A 265 -43.86 -31.92 -24.90
CA VAL A 265 -43.16 -30.68 -25.26
C VAL A 265 -44.00 -29.46 -24.90
N ASP A 266 -45.31 -29.52 -25.13
CA ASP A 266 -46.24 -28.42 -24.83
C ASP A 266 -46.43 -28.26 -23.32
N SER A 267 -46.48 -29.36 -22.56
CA SER A 267 -46.52 -29.32 -21.09
C SER A 267 -45.23 -28.73 -20.48
N LEU A 268 -44.07 -29.02 -21.07
CA LEU A 268 -42.79 -28.43 -20.65
C LEU A 268 -42.73 -26.94 -20.98
N TYR A 269 -43.12 -26.56 -22.20
CA TYR A 269 -43.19 -25.17 -22.64
C TYR A 269 -44.12 -24.36 -21.72
N PHE A 270 -45.29 -24.92 -21.40
CA PHE A 270 -46.24 -24.31 -20.46
C PHE A 270 -45.64 -24.18 -19.05
N SER A 271 -45.02 -25.24 -18.52
CA SER A 271 -44.41 -25.22 -17.19
C SER A 271 -43.33 -24.16 -17.03
N VAL A 272 -42.44 -24.02 -18.02
CA VAL A 272 -41.41 -22.98 -18.03
C VAL A 272 -42.03 -21.59 -18.15
N GLY A 273 -43.02 -21.40 -19.02
CA GLY A 273 -43.72 -20.12 -19.19
C GLY A 273 -44.42 -19.63 -17.91
N MET A 274 -45.02 -20.55 -17.14
CA MET A 274 -45.65 -20.22 -15.86
C MET A 274 -44.64 -19.92 -14.76
N ILE A 275 -43.59 -20.75 -14.62
CA ILE A 275 -42.56 -20.57 -13.58
C ILE A 275 -41.76 -19.27 -13.79
N THR A 276 -41.51 -18.90 -15.04
CA THR A 276 -40.79 -17.66 -15.42
C THR A 276 -41.66 -16.42 -15.42
N GLY A 277 -42.99 -16.57 -15.32
CA GLY A 277 -43.94 -15.46 -15.42
C GLY A 277 -44.04 -14.85 -16.83
N ALA A 278 -43.45 -15.50 -17.85
CA ALA A 278 -43.53 -15.05 -19.24
C ALA A 278 -44.92 -15.28 -19.86
N GLY A 279 -45.77 -16.08 -19.21
CA GLY A 279 -47.05 -16.53 -19.78
C GLY A 279 -46.85 -17.66 -20.79
N GLY A 280 -47.89 -18.43 -21.04
CA GLY A 280 -47.87 -19.62 -21.89
C GLY A 280 -49.24 -19.87 -22.53
N HIS A 281 -49.49 -21.07 -23.05
CA HIS A 281 -50.80 -21.45 -23.61
C HIS A 281 -51.93 -21.37 -22.54
N GLU A 282 -52.51 -20.20 -22.31
CA GLU A 282 -53.48 -19.93 -21.23
C GLU A 282 -54.74 -20.81 -21.30
N LYS A 283 -55.08 -21.31 -22.49
CA LYS A 283 -56.22 -22.21 -22.73
C LYS A 283 -56.19 -23.48 -21.89
N VAL A 284 -54.99 -24.00 -21.58
CA VAL A 284 -54.79 -25.20 -20.75
C VAL A 284 -55.17 -24.92 -19.29
N ALA A 285 -54.85 -23.73 -18.77
CA ALA A 285 -55.22 -23.35 -17.41
C ALA A 285 -56.67 -22.87 -17.29
N GLU A 286 -57.23 -22.23 -18.32
CA GLU A 286 -58.61 -21.72 -18.31
C GLU A 286 -59.66 -22.84 -18.22
N GLN A 287 -59.42 -23.94 -18.93
CA GLN A 287 -60.31 -25.11 -18.97
C GLN A 287 -60.03 -26.13 -17.86
N ALA A 288 -58.95 -25.93 -17.08
CA ALA A 288 -58.56 -26.85 -16.02
C ALA A 288 -59.45 -26.76 -14.76
N PRO A 289 -59.57 -27.86 -13.99
CA PRO A 289 -60.21 -27.87 -12.68
C PRO A 289 -59.64 -26.81 -11.73
N GLU A 290 -60.46 -26.32 -10.79
CA GLU A 290 -60.07 -25.27 -9.84
C GLU A 290 -58.81 -25.61 -9.02
N SER A 291 -58.56 -26.91 -8.75
CA SER A 291 -57.37 -27.40 -8.06
C SER A 291 -56.08 -27.15 -8.85
N ILE A 292 -56.12 -27.28 -10.18
CA ILE A 292 -54.97 -27.06 -11.06
C ILE A 292 -54.69 -25.57 -11.24
N LYS A 293 -55.74 -24.75 -11.23
CA LYS A 293 -55.60 -23.28 -11.18
C LYS A 293 -54.88 -22.84 -9.91
N LEU A 294 -55.28 -23.38 -8.74
CA LEU A 294 -54.62 -23.08 -7.47
C LEU A 294 -53.16 -23.56 -7.45
N PHE A 295 -52.88 -24.76 -7.96
CA PHE A 295 -51.51 -25.28 -8.13
C PHE A 295 -50.66 -24.35 -9.00
N THR A 296 -51.21 -23.90 -10.11
CA THR A 296 -50.53 -23.00 -11.04
C THR A 296 -50.18 -21.66 -10.39
N VAL A 297 -51.08 -21.08 -9.59
CA VAL A 297 -50.81 -19.85 -8.81
C VAL A 297 -49.64 -20.05 -7.84
N VAL A 298 -49.61 -21.17 -7.11
CA VAL A 298 -48.52 -21.48 -6.17
C VAL A 298 -47.19 -21.64 -6.91
N MET A 299 -47.19 -22.34 -8.04
CA MET A 299 -45.98 -22.54 -8.85
C MET A 299 -45.46 -21.23 -9.44
N MET A 300 -46.33 -20.32 -9.90
CA MET A 300 -45.87 -19.00 -10.38
C MET A 300 -45.18 -18.19 -9.26
N LEU A 301 -45.76 -18.15 -8.06
CA LEU A 301 -45.19 -17.39 -6.93
C LEU A 301 -43.84 -17.95 -6.47
N VAL A 302 -43.74 -19.28 -6.34
CA VAL A 302 -42.48 -19.95 -5.95
C VAL A 302 -41.43 -19.81 -7.05
N GLY A 303 -41.84 -19.93 -8.32
CA GLY A 303 -40.97 -19.79 -9.49
C GLY A 303 -40.33 -18.42 -9.61
N ALA A 304 -41.13 -17.36 -9.46
CA ALA A 304 -40.64 -15.98 -9.47
C ALA A 304 -39.57 -15.75 -8.37
N GLY A 305 -39.77 -16.30 -7.18
CA GLY A 305 -38.79 -16.22 -6.08
C GLY A 305 -37.47 -16.94 -6.40
N ILE A 306 -37.54 -18.18 -6.91
CA ILE A 306 -36.35 -18.97 -7.27
C ILE A 306 -35.57 -18.30 -8.41
N ILE A 307 -36.26 -17.76 -9.42
CA ILE A 307 -35.62 -17.05 -10.53
C ILE A 307 -34.97 -15.76 -10.05
N GLY A 308 -35.60 -15.01 -9.14
CA GLY A 308 -34.99 -13.84 -8.51
C GLY A 308 -33.69 -14.18 -7.77
N ILE A 309 -33.67 -15.29 -7.03
CA ILE A 309 -32.46 -15.80 -6.37
C ILE A 309 -31.39 -16.21 -7.40
N CYS A 310 -31.80 -16.88 -8.48
CA CYS A 310 -30.90 -17.27 -9.57
C CYS A 310 -30.26 -16.04 -10.24
N TYR A 311 -31.04 -15.00 -10.52
CA TYR A 311 -30.54 -13.74 -11.07
C TYR A 311 -29.58 -13.04 -10.11
N ALA A 312 -29.88 -12.99 -8.81
CA ALA A 312 -28.99 -12.41 -7.80
C ALA A 312 -27.64 -13.15 -7.74
N LEU A 313 -27.66 -14.49 -7.73
CA LEU A 313 -26.45 -15.31 -7.75
C LEU A 313 -25.65 -15.15 -9.04
N LEU A 314 -26.32 -15.07 -10.19
CA LEU A 314 -25.68 -14.87 -11.49
C LEU A 314 -25.07 -13.46 -11.58
N ASN A 315 -25.75 -12.44 -11.06
CA ASN A 315 -25.25 -11.08 -10.99
C ASN A 315 -24.02 -10.99 -10.08
N ASP A 316 -24.03 -11.64 -8.91
CA ASP A 316 -22.85 -11.73 -8.04
C ASP A 316 -21.68 -12.48 -8.71
N TYR A 317 -21.98 -13.50 -9.52
CA TYR A 317 -20.98 -14.25 -10.28
C TYR A 317 -20.37 -13.43 -11.42
N VAL A 318 -21.20 -12.72 -12.20
CA VAL A 318 -20.78 -11.92 -13.37
C VAL A 318 -20.12 -10.61 -12.95
N LEU A 319 -20.65 -9.91 -11.93
CA LEU A 319 -20.07 -8.63 -11.54
C LEU A 319 -18.65 -8.79 -11.01
N GLY A 320 -18.26 -9.94 -10.47
CA GLY A 320 -16.86 -10.22 -10.14
C GLY A 320 -16.18 -9.15 -9.27
N THR A 321 -16.93 -8.22 -8.68
CA THR A 321 -16.38 -7.00 -8.05
C THR A 321 -15.76 -7.28 -6.69
N ARG A 322 -15.86 -8.53 -6.22
CA ARG A 322 -15.17 -9.01 -5.01
C ARG A 322 -14.14 -10.11 -5.29
N PHE A 323 -14.01 -10.56 -6.54
CA PHE A 323 -13.09 -11.66 -6.86
C PHE A 323 -11.64 -11.19 -6.96
N THR A 324 -11.37 -9.94 -7.34
CA THR A 324 -10.01 -9.39 -7.39
C THR A 324 -9.47 -8.95 -6.02
N GLU A 325 -10.32 -8.58 -5.06
CA GLU A 325 -9.86 -8.18 -3.71
C GLU A 325 -9.45 -9.36 -2.80
N TYR A 326 -9.96 -10.57 -3.06
CA TYR A 326 -9.58 -11.77 -2.28
C TYR A 326 -8.67 -12.76 -3.02
N TRP A 327 -8.43 -12.60 -4.33
CA TRP A 327 -7.61 -13.55 -5.09
C TRP A 327 -6.11 -13.50 -4.79
N ASP A 328 -5.67 -12.49 -4.04
CA ASP A 328 -4.35 -12.41 -3.43
C ASP A 328 -4.37 -12.61 -1.91
N VAL A 329 -5.21 -13.51 -1.40
CA VAL A 329 -4.86 -14.20 -0.14
C VAL A 329 -3.66 -15.11 -0.45
N ALA A 330 -2.49 -14.49 -0.58
CA ALA A 330 -1.21 -15.15 -0.55
C ALA A 330 -1.22 -16.05 0.68
N ARG A 331 -1.13 -17.38 0.49
CA ARG A 331 -0.96 -18.32 1.59
C ARG A 331 0.16 -17.78 2.48
N VAL A 332 -0.17 -17.45 3.72
CA VAL A 332 0.82 -17.05 4.73
C VAL A 332 1.84 -18.18 4.82
N PRO A 333 3.12 -17.92 4.53
CA PRO A 333 4.13 -18.96 4.62
C PRO A 333 4.17 -19.50 6.05
N GLN A 334 4.36 -20.81 6.25
CA GLN A 334 4.33 -21.38 7.61
C GLN A 334 5.65 -21.21 8.37
N ARG A 335 6.76 -20.95 7.68
CA ARG A 335 8.12 -20.80 8.25
C ARG A 335 8.92 -19.79 7.43
N ASN A 336 9.91 -19.15 8.06
CA ASN A 336 10.82 -18.15 7.47
C ASN A 336 10.09 -17.03 6.71
N HIS A 337 9.14 -16.38 7.40
CA HIS A 337 8.41 -15.24 6.85
C HIS A 337 8.37 -14.09 7.84
N TYR A 338 8.17 -12.90 7.30
CA TYR A 338 8.02 -11.68 8.06
C TYR A 338 6.55 -11.30 8.12
N ILE A 339 6.07 -10.94 9.30
CA ILE A 339 4.71 -10.44 9.51
C ILE A 339 4.79 -8.93 9.60
N ILE A 340 4.10 -8.24 8.69
CA ILE A 340 4.01 -6.79 8.68
C ILE A 340 2.65 -6.41 9.27
N CYS A 341 2.67 -5.65 10.37
CA CYS A 341 1.46 -5.07 10.96
C CYS A 341 1.30 -3.62 10.47
N GLY A 342 0.12 -3.28 9.95
CA GLY A 342 -0.15 -1.93 9.43
C GLY A 342 0.23 -1.76 7.96
N LEU A 343 -0.35 -2.57 7.07
CA LEU A 343 -0.13 -2.57 5.62
C LEU A 343 -0.76 -1.36 4.89
N GLY A 344 -0.78 -0.18 5.51
CA GLY A 344 -1.32 1.04 4.91
C GLY A 344 -0.55 1.49 3.67
N GLY A 345 -0.75 2.73 3.20
CA GLY A 345 -0.11 3.22 1.96
C GLY A 345 1.40 2.99 1.86
N MET A 346 2.12 3.08 2.98
CA MET A 346 3.56 2.77 3.04
C MET A 346 3.90 1.27 3.00
N GLY A 347 3.03 0.42 3.53
CA GLY A 347 3.24 -1.03 3.59
C GLY A 347 3.00 -1.74 2.26
N ILE A 348 2.27 -1.11 1.33
CA ILE A 348 2.00 -1.63 -0.01
C ILE A 348 3.08 -1.17 -1.02
N GLN A 349 3.79 -0.09 -0.73
CA GLN A 349 4.74 0.55 -1.66
C GLN A 349 6.17 -0.05 -1.67
N ASN A 350 6.45 -1.13 -0.94
CA ASN A 350 7.80 -1.71 -0.82
C ASN A 350 7.97 -3.03 -1.57
#